data_AF-E4MTY4-F1
#
_entry.id   AF-E4MTY4-F1
#
_cell.length_a   1.000
_cell.length_b   1.000
_cell.length_c   1.000
_cell.angle_alpha   90.00
_cell.angle_beta   90.00
_cell.angle_gamma   90.00
#
_symmetry.space_group_name_H-M   'P 1'
#
loop_
_entity.id
_entity.type
_entity.pdbx_description
1 polymer ?
#
loop_
_entity_poly.entity_id
_entity_poly.type
_entity_poly.pdbx_seq_one_letter_code
_entity_poly.pdbx_strand_id
1 'polypeptide(L)'
;MSAPHVKCEFVALFIKNQRNYTIRGNNTDLKNRIMFSKSSNLLTQADIKSLEEIVGYSLPTDFINQYLHFNGGVADKTYFYVEDDDGYVEVSFFIPIKYPSTDLGNIDIATSYSHLVSKGIPNKYLPFAVDWGGNLFSIDLETNKIVLLLMDLGDFTEESIKYLTKGFLNFMKALEEEGDDDEEDL
;
A
#
# COMPACT_ATOMS: atom_id res chain seq x y z
N MET A 1 -30.03 35.15 14.62
CA MET A 1 -30.37 33.74 14.39
C MET A 1 -30.24 33.45 12.90
N SER A 2 -29.72 32.27 12.55
CA SER A 2 -29.48 31.71 11.20
C SER A 2 -28.09 31.93 10.61
N ALA A 3 -27.23 30.91 10.73
CA ALA A 3 -26.79 30.01 9.65
C ALA A 3 -25.98 28.84 10.27
N PRO A 4 -25.77 27.68 9.61
CA PRO A 4 -26.12 27.36 8.22
C PRO A 4 -26.87 26.02 8.05
N HIS A 5 -27.91 26.03 7.23
CA HIS A 5 -28.61 24.83 6.75
C HIS A 5 -27.83 24.04 5.67
N VAL A 6 -26.63 24.49 5.28
CA VAL A 6 -25.88 23.99 4.11
C VAL A 6 -25.03 22.74 4.42
N LYS A 7 -24.77 22.41 5.69
CA LYS A 7 -23.95 21.22 6.03
C LYS A 7 -24.72 19.90 5.95
N CYS A 8 -26.05 19.91 6.03
CA CYS A 8 -26.84 18.67 6.06
C CYS A 8 -27.07 18.07 4.67
N GLU A 9 -27.15 18.90 3.62
CA GLU A 9 -27.38 18.42 2.26
C GLU A 9 -26.16 17.69 1.66
N PHE A 10 -24.93 18.11 1.99
CA PHE A 10 -23.72 17.43 1.51
C PHE A 10 -23.55 16.03 2.09
N VAL A 11 -23.86 15.84 3.38
CA VAL A 11 -23.81 14.51 4.01
C VAL A 11 -24.90 13.60 3.43
N ALA A 12 -26.09 14.15 3.18
CA ALA A 12 -27.18 13.41 2.55
C ALA A 12 -26.88 13.05 1.09
N LEU A 13 -26.18 13.90 0.34
CA LEU A 13 -25.75 13.61 -1.04
C LEU A 13 -24.64 12.55 -1.07
N PHE A 14 -23.70 12.57 -0.13
CA PHE A 14 -22.66 11.54 0.00
C PHE A 14 -23.25 10.17 0.35
N ILE A 15 -24.20 10.12 1.30
CA ILE A 15 -24.89 8.88 1.68
C ILE A 15 -25.84 8.39 0.57
N LYS A 16 -26.52 9.29 -0.15
CA LYS A 16 -27.34 8.91 -1.32
C LYS A 16 -26.48 8.42 -2.50
N ASN A 17 -25.30 9.00 -2.72
CA ASN A 17 -24.36 8.47 -3.71
C ASN A 17 -23.87 7.07 -3.34
N GLN A 18 -23.66 6.77 -2.06
CA GLN A 18 -23.29 5.40 -1.66
C GLN A 18 -24.44 4.38 -1.79
N ARG A 19 -25.71 4.80 -1.72
CA ARG A 19 -26.87 3.89 -1.90
C ARG A 19 -27.24 3.62 -3.36
N ASN A 20 -26.87 4.51 -4.30
CA ASN A 20 -27.09 4.30 -5.73
C ASN A 20 -26.00 3.46 -6.43
N TYR A 21 -24.97 3.02 -5.72
CA TYR A 21 -24.02 1.99 -6.19
C TYR A 21 -24.52 0.55 -5.95
N THR A 22 -25.84 0.33 -5.98
CA THR A 22 -26.39 -1.02 -5.96
C THR A 22 -26.41 -1.59 -7.39
N ILE A 23 -25.36 -2.35 -7.69
CA ILE A 23 -25.29 -3.48 -8.63
C ILE A 23 -25.53 -3.14 -10.12
N ARG A 24 -24.53 -2.49 -10.72
CA ARG A 24 -24.10 -2.74 -12.12
C ARG A 24 -22.56 -2.72 -12.26
N GLY A 25 -21.84 -3.11 -11.21
CA GLY A 25 -20.45 -3.53 -11.37
C GLY A 25 -20.47 -4.99 -11.83
N ASN A 26 -19.76 -5.31 -12.90
CA ASN A 26 -19.64 -6.69 -13.34
C ASN A 26 -19.11 -7.53 -12.16
N ASN A 27 -19.65 -8.74 -11.97
CA ASN A 27 -19.31 -9.64 -10.87
C ASN A 27 -17.81 -10.02 -10.83
N THR A 28 -17.06 -9.69 -11.88
CA THR A 28 -15.59 -9.78 -11.98
C THR A 28 -14.85 -8.73 -11.14
N ASP A 29 -15.40 -7.52 -10.94
CA ASP A 29 -14.71 -6.44 -10.22
C ASP A 29 -14.69 -6.64 -8.68
N LEU A 30 -15.60 -7.45 -8.14
CA LEU A 30 -15.57 -7.87 -6.74
C LEU A 30 -14.65 -9.07 -6.51
N LYS A 31 -14.49 -9.96 -7.50
CA LYS A 31 -13.62 -11.14 -7.41
C LYS A 31 -12.12 -10.81 -7.44
N ASN A 32 -11.74 -9.65 -8.00
CA ASN A 32 -10.34 -9.23 -8.11
C ASN A 32 -9.89 -8.24 -7.00
N ARG A 33 -10.66 -8.09 -5.92
CA ARG A 33 -10.23 -7.25 -4.79
C ARG A 33 -9.36 -8.06 -3.84
N ILE A 34 -8.17 -7.55 -3.57
CA ILE A 34 -7.29 -8.09 -2.53
C ILE A 34 -7.92 -7.86 -1.16
N MET A 35 -7.99 -8.93 -0.39
CA MET A 35 -8.46 -8.92 0.99
C MET A 35 -7.26 -8.89 1.94
N PHE A 36 -7.44 -8.21 3.07
CA PHE A 36 -6.41 -8.09 4.09
C PHE A 36 -6.88 -8.74 5.38
N SER A 37 -6.03 -9.58 5.94
CA SER A 37 -6.13 -10.05 7.31
C SER A 37 -5.18 -9.26 8.20
N LYS A 38 -5.39 -9.29 9.52
CA LYS A 38 -4.51 -8.64 10.51
C LYS A 38 -4.28 -7.13 10.27
N SER A 39 -5.20 -6.46 9.56
CA SER A 39 -5.15 -5.01 9.39
C SER A 39 -5.16 -4.32 10.75
N SER A 40 -4.35 -3.27 10.89
CA SER A 40 -4.38 -2.40 12.07
C SER A 40 -5.68 -1.60 12.13
N ASN A 41 -5.87 -0.90 13.25
CA ASN A 41 -7.03 -0.04 13.49
C ASN A 41 -7.27 0.94 12.32
N LEU A 42 -8.55 1.20 12.03
CA LEU A 42 -8.94 2.10 10.95
C LEU A 42 -8.33 3.49 11.12
N LEU A 43 -7.93 4.06 9.99
CA LEU A 43 -7.37 5.40 9.92
C LEU A 43 -8.46 6.45 9.77
N THR A 44 -8.13 7.66 10.20
CA THR A 44 -8.88 8.86 9.88
C THR A 44 -8.16 9.65 8.77
N GLN A 45 -8.86 10.57 8.13
CA GLN A 45 -8.24 11.51 7.20
C GLN A 45 -7.15 12.38 7.87
N ALA A 46 -7.26 12.62 9.18
CA ALA A 46 -6.25 13.35 9.92
C ALA A 46 -4.95 12.54 10.07
N ASP A 47 -5.04 11.20 10.19
CA ASP A 47 -3.86 10.34 10.21
C ASP A 47 -3.13 10.36 8.86
N ILE A 48 -3.87 10.35 7.74
CA ILE A 48 -3.32 10.51 6.39
C ILE A 48 -2.59 11.85 6.25
N LYS A 49 -3.24 12.94 6.65
CA LYS A 49 -2.64 14.29 6.60
C LYS A 49 -1.37 14.40 7.44
N SER A 50 -1.36 13.73 8.60
CA SER A 50 -0.18 13.70 9.47
C SER A 50 1.00 13.00 8.78
N LEU A 51 0.76 11.92 8.04
CA LEU A 51 1.81 11.26 7.27
C LEU A 51 2.30 12.15 6.11
N GLU A 52 1.40 12.80 5.37
CA GLU A 52 1.76 13.76 4.30
C GLU A 52 2.64 14.91 4.84
N GLU A 53 2.34 15.42 6.03
CA GLU A 53 3.15 16.45 6.71
C GLU A 53 4.55 15.94 7.08
N ILE A 54 4.67 14.67 7.50
CA ILE A 54 5.96 14.05 7.84
C ILE A 54 6.83 13.86 6.60
N VAL A 55 6.24 13.35 5.51
CA VAL A 55 7.00 13.00 4.30
C VAL A 55 7.21 14.20 3.36
N GLY A 56 6.39 15.25 3.48
CA GLY A 56 6.49 16.45 2.65
C GLY A 56 5.90 16.28 1.24
N TYR A 57 5.15 15.21 0.99
CA TYR A 57 4.49 14.90 -0.28
C TYR A 57 3.01 14.60 -0.05
N SER A 58 2.20 14.84 -1.07
CA SER A 58 0.86 14.25 -1.13
C SER A 58 0.93 12.77 -1.48
N LEU A 59 0.13 11.95 -0.79
CA LEU A 59 0.07 10.52 -1.05
C LEU A 59 -0.82 10.23 -2.27
N PRO A 60 -0.53 9.16 -3.05
CA PRO A 60 -1.41 8.74 -4.14
C PRO A 60 -2.84 8.43 -3.65
N THR A 61 -3.85 8.88 -4.40
CA THR A 61 -5.26 8.72 -4.01
C THR A 61 -5.69 7.27 -3.85
N ASP A 62 -5.20 6.38 -4.72
CA ASP A 62 -5.42 4.93 -4.66
C ASP A 62 -4.79 4.31 -3.41
N PHE A 63 -3.58 4.73 -3.04
CA PHE A 63 -2.93 4.34 -1.78
C PHE A 63 -3.77 4.77 -0.56
N ILE A 64 -4.19 6.04 -0.51
CA ILE A 64 -5.05 6.55 0.58
C ILE A 64 -6.35 5.73 0.69
N ASN A 65 -7.01 5.50 -0.44
CA ASN A 65 -8.28 4.77 -0.46
C ASN A 65 -8.11 3.34 0.05
N GLN A 66 -7.02 2.65 -0.31
CA GLN A 66 -6.73 1.32 0.22
C GLN A 66 -6.54 1.37 1.74
N TYR A 67 -5.70 2.29 2.23
CA TYR A 67 -5.33 2.38 3.64
C TYR A 67 -6.46 2.84 4.57
N LEU A 68 -7.43 3.60 4.05
CA LEU A 68 -8.65 3.93 4.80
C LEU A 68 -9.58 2.73 5.00
N HIS A 69 -9.50 1.70 4.15
CA HIS A 69 -10.27 0.45 4.30
C HIS A 69 -9.48 -0.61 5.07
N PHE A 70 -8.18 -0.75 4.76
CA PHE A 70 -7.25 -1.71 5.37
C PHE A 70 -5.93 -1.01 5.69
N ASN A 71 -5.70 -0.71 6.97
CA ASN A 71 -4.50 -0.03 7.43
C ASN A 71 -3.34 -1.03 7.56
N GLY A 72 -2.74 -1.37 6.43
CA GLY A 72 -1.77 -2.46 6.32
C GLY A 72 -2.41 -3.84 6.51
N GLY A 73 -1.59 -4.83 6.85
CA GLY A 73 -2.03 -6.22 7.07
C GLY A 73 -1.37 -7.22 6.13
N VAL A 74 -1.82 -8.46 6.20
CA VAL A 74 -1.39 -9.55 5.33
C VAL A 74 -2.42 -9.72 4.23
N ALA A 75 -2.00 -9.50 2.98
CA ALA A 75 -2.85 -9.67 1.80
C ALA A 75 -3.11 -11.16 1.51
N ASP A 76 -4.24 -11.47 0.89
CA ASP A 76 -4.55 -12.80 0.35
C ASP A 76 -3.75 -13.13 -0.93
N LYS A 77 -3.16 -12.11 -1.56
CA LYS A 77 -2.25 -12.22 -2.71
C LYS A 77 -0.95 -11.50 -2.41
N THR A 78 0.17 -12.20 -2.49
CA THR A 78 1.46 -11.74 -1.99
C THR A 78 2.56 -11.75 -3.03
N TYR A 79 2.40 -12.46 -4.16
CA TYR A 79 3.44 -12.61 -5.16
C TYR A 79 3.33 -11.57 -6.27
N PHE A 80 4.44 -10.93 -6.62
CA PHE A 80 4.55 -10.01 -7.74
C PHE A 80 5.60 -10.53 -8.73
N TYR A 81 5.18 -10.81 -9.97
CA TYR A 81 6.10 -11.23 -11.03
C TYR A 81 6.96 -10.05 -11.52
N VAL A 82 8.27 -10.26 -11.61
CA VAL A 82 9.23 -9.31 -12.15
C VAL A 82 9.79 -9.85 -13.46
N GLU A 83 9.40 -9.21 -14.57
CA GLU A 83 9.81 -9.59 -15.92
C GLU A 83 11.34 -9.63 -16.09
N ASP A 84 12.07 -8.65 -15.54
CA ASP A 84 13.52 -8.55 -15.69
C ASP A 84 14.31 -9.69 -15.03
N ASP A 85 13.73 -10.31 -13.99
CA ASP A 85 14.35 -11.41 -13.24
C ASP A 85 13.78 -12.78 -13.64
N ASP A 86 12.72 -12.80 -14.46
CA ASP A 86 11.89 -13.98 -14.72
C ASP A 86 11.52 -14.74 -13.42
N GLY A 87 11.06 -13.98 -12.42
CA GLY A 87 10.82 -14.51 -11.08
C GLY A 87 9.89 -13.65 -10.24
N TYR A 88 9.50 -14.18 -9.07
CA TYR A 88 8.58 -13.50 -8.17
C TYR A 88 9.29 -12.88 -6.98
N VAL A 89 8.75 -11.76 -6.52
CA VAL A 89 9.03 -11.22 -5.18
C VAL A 89 7.76 -11.34 -4.34
N GLU A 90 7.91 -11.66 -3.07
CA GLU A 90 6.79 -11.89 -2.17
C GLU A 90 6.67 -10.75 -1.14
N VAL A 91 5.47 -10.22 -0.98
CA VAL A 91 5.11 -9.32 0.10
C VAL A 91 4.78 -10.13 1.34
N SER A 92 5.59 -10.01 2.39
CA SER A 92 5.29 -10.63 3.70
C SER A 92 4.08 -9.94 4.34
N PHE A 93 4.13 -8.61 4.46
CA PHE A 93 2.99 -7.82 4.91
C PHE A 93 3.08 -6.36 4.49
N PHE A 94 1.92 -5.70 4.46
CA PHE A 94 1.79 -4.27 4.26
C PHE A 94 1.90 -3.56 5.61
N ILE A 95 2.80 -2.59 5.67
CA ILE A 95 3.13 -1.80 6.86
C ILE A 95 1.95 -0.86 7.14
N PRO A 96 1.42 -0.80 8.37
CA PRO A 96 0.35 0.12 8.70
C PRO A 96 0.86 1.56 8.73
N ILE A 97 0.02 2.54 8.36
CA ILE A 97 0.36 3.97 8.51
C ILE A 97 0.52 4.34 9.98
N LYS A 98 -0.32 3.75 10.84
CA LYS A 98 -0.37 4.01 12.28
C LYS A 98 -0.96 2.81 13.00
N TYR A 99 -0.83 2.81 14.33
CA TYR A 99 -1.29 1.73 15.19
C TYR A 99 -0.53 0.43 14.87
N PRO A 100 0.82 0.43 15.00
CA PRO A 100 1.62 -0.77 14.81
C PRO A 100 1.12 -1.90 15.72
N SER A 101 1.23 -3.13 15.24
CA SER A 101 0.80 -4.33 15.96
C SER A 101 1.88 -5.39 15.94
N THR A 102 1.84 -6.32 16.89
CA THR A 102 2.79 -7.44 16.96
C THR A 102 2.67 -8.37 15.75
N ASP A 103 1.48 -8.47 15.16
CA ASP A 103 1.23 -9.22 13.92
C ASP A 103 1.99 -8.66 12.72
N LEU A 104 2.33 -7.36 12.74
CA LEU A 104 2.99 -6.62 11.67
C LEU A 104 4.36 -6.09 12.13
N GLY A 105 5.05 -6.84 13.00
CA GLY A 105 6.42 -6.54 13.42
C GLY A 105 6.59 -5.30 14.31
N ASN A 106 5.49 -4.72 14.83
CA ASN A 106 5.48 -3.47 15.57
C ASN A 106 6.12 -2.28 14.82
N ILE A 107 6.00 -2.25 13.49
CA ILE A 107 6.47 -1.14 12.65
C ILE A 107 5.31 -0.36 12.05
N ASP A 108 5.56 0.91 11.73
CA ASP A 108 4.64 1.77 10.97
C ASP A 108 5.40 2.52 9.86
N ILE A 109 4.64 3.09 8.91
CA ILE A 109 5.22 3.76 7.74
C ILE A 109 6.05 4.99 8.16
N ALA A 110 5.59 5.78 9.12
CA ALA A 110 6.29 7.00 9.53
C ALA A 110 7.68 6.70 10.13
N THR A 111 7.77 5.67 10.97
CA THR A 111 9.02 5.21 11.57
C THR A 111 9.94 4.59 10.52
N SER A 112 9.36 3.76 9.63
CA SER A 112 10.10 3.12 8.54
C SER A 112 10.70 4.15 7.57
N TYR A 113 9.92 5.15 7.17
CA TYR A 113 10.36 6.28 6.36
C TYR A 113 11.50 7.06 7.04
N SER A 114 11.32 7.44 8.30
CA SER A 114 12.33 8.19 9.06
C SER A 114 13.65 7.40 9.18
N HIS A 115 13.55 6.08 9.35
CA HIS A 115 14.71 5.20 9.38
C HIS A 115 15.45 5.17 8.04
N LEU A 116 14.75 5.07 6.89
CA LEU A 116 15.38 5.15 5.56
C LEU A 116 16.11 6.48 5.36
N VAL A 117 15.46 7.60 5.67
CA VAL A 117 16.08 8.93 5.55
C VAL A 117 17.32 9.05 6.45
N SER A 118 17.28 8.51 7.68
CA SER A 118 18.44 8.53 8.57
C SER A 118 19.63 7.71 8.06
N LYS A 119 19.37 6.72 7.19
CA LYS A 119 20.40 5.92 6.50
C LYS A 119 20.92 6.58 5.23
N GLY A 120 20.45 7.77 4.89
CA GLY A 120 20.85 8.50 3.68
C GLY A 120 20.10 8.09 2.41
N ILE A 121 19.06 7.26 2.54
CA ILE A 121 18.19 6.90 1.40
C ILE A 121 17.36 8.13 1.01
N PRO A 122 17.18 8.41 -0.29
CA PRO A 122 16.42 9.57 -0.75
C PRO A 122 15.01 9.65 -0.13
N ASN A 123 14.67 10.82 0.37
CA ASN A 123 13.42 11.11 1.11
C ASN A 123 12.14 11.09 0.26
N LYS A 124 12.23 10.61 -0.98
CA LYS A 124 11.10 10.40 -1.89
C LYS A 124 10.52 8.99 -1.83
N TYR A 125 11.21 8.04 -1.19
CA TYR A 125 10.75 6.66 -1.10
C TYR A 125 9.88 6.46 0.15
N LEU A 126 8.61 6.18 -0.06
CA LEU A 126 7.67 5.83 1.00
C LEU A 126 7.52 4.32 1.11
N PRO A 127 8.07 3.66 2.14
CA PRO A 127 7.89 2.23 2.32
C PRO A 127 6.44 1.93 2.72
N PHE A 128 5.84 0.94 2.07
CA PHE A 128 4.47 0.52 2.35
C PHE A 128 4.32 -0.98 2.60
N ALA A 129 5.28 -1.80 2.17
CA ALA A 129 5.28 -3.22 2.47
C ALA A 129 6.71 -3.73 2.61
N VAL A 130 6.86 -4.92 3.18
CA VAL A 130 8.14 -5.57 3.44
C VAL A 130 8.09 -7.02 2.97
N ASP A 131 9.22 -7.54 2.48
CA ASP A 131 9.39 -8.97 2.22
C ASP A 131 9.92 -9.72 3.46
N TRP A 132 10.18 -11.01 3.32
CA TRP A 132 10.74 -11.82 4.41
C TRP A 132 12.21 -11.51 4.73
N GLY A 133 12.95 -10.88 3.81
CA GLY A 133 14.35 -10.47 3.96
C GLY A 133 14.55 -9.09 4.59
N GLY A 134 13.47 -8.32 4.77
CA GLY A 134 13.53 -6.94 5.26
C GLY A 134 13.75 -5.90 4.15
N ASN A 135 13.63 -6.29 2.88
CA ASN A 135 13.58 -5.37 1.74
C ASN A 135 12.21 -4.69 1.69
N LEU A 136 12.18 -3.46 1.20
CA LEU A 136 11.01 -2.59 1.34
C LEU A 136 10.41 -2.24 -0.01
N PHE A 137 9.16 -2.65 -0.22
CA PHE A 137 8.33 -2.15 -1.30
C PHE A 137 7.96 -0.70 -0.99
N SER A 138 8.30 0.20 -1.91
CA SER A 138 8.21 1.64 -1.70
C SER A 138 7.58 2.34 -2.90
N ILE A 139 6.83 3.40 -2.63
CA ILE A 139 6.38 4.36 -3.65
C ILE A 139 7.47 5.42 -3.78
N ASP A 140 7.99 5.62 -4.99
CA ASP A 140 8.69 6.84 -5.36
C ASP A 140 7.66 7.96 -5.51
N LEU A 141 7.58 8.86 -4.52
CA LEU A 141 6.57 9.90 -4.42
C LEU A 141 6.70 11.01 -5.48
N GLU A 142 7.85 11.11 -6.16
CA GLU A 142 8.05 12.06 -7.26
C GLU A 142 7.51 11.51 -8.58
N THR A 143 7.69 10.21 -8.82
CA THR A 143 7.42 9.57 -10.12
C THR A 143 6.20 8.66 -10.11
N ASN A 144 5.65 8.38 -8.92
CA ASN A 144 4.60 7.40 -8.65
C ASN A 144 4.97 5.98 -9.13
N LYS A 145 6.27 5.65 -9.14
CA LYS A 145 6.76 4.30 -9.41
C LYS A 145 6.73 3.48 -8.13
N ILE A 146 6.49 2.18 -8.28
CA ILE A 146 6.66 1.19 -7.22
C ILE A 146 8.02 0.54 -7.43
N VAL A 147 8.83 0.53 -6.37
CA VAL A 147 10.17 -0.04 -6.37
C VAL A 147 10.34 -0.96 -5.17
N LEU A 148 11.20 -1.97 -5.30
CA LEU A 148 11.73 -2.73 -4.19
C LEU A 148 13.10 -2.17 -3.83
N LEU A 149 13.25 -1.73 -2.58
CA LEU A 149 14.53 -1.28 -2.02
C LEU A 149 15.23 -2.48 -1.39
N LEU A 150 16.34 -2.90 -1.99
CA LEU A 150 17.18 -3.99 -1.49
C LEU A 150 18.06 -3.46 -0.35
N MET A 151 17.73 -3.86 0.86
CA MET A 151 18.31 -3.33 2.11
C MET A 151 19.46 -4.21 2.64
N ASP A 152 19.68 -5.37 2.02
CA ASP A 152 20.57 -6.44 2.42
C ASP A 152 21.89 -6.50 1.63
N LEU A 153 22.02 -5.71 0.55
CA LEU A 153 23.20 -5.68 -0.33
C LEU A 153 24.37 -4.81 0.17
N GLY A 154 24.30 -4.28 1.38
CA GLY A 154 25.33 -3.41 1.97
C GLY A 154 25.01 -1.92 1.80
N ASP A 155 25.94 -1.15 1.24
CA ASP A 155 25.74 0.29 1.00
C ASP A 155 24.64 0.52 -0.03
N PHE A 156 23.72 1.45 0.25
CA PHE A 156 22.59 1.74 -0.62
C PHE A 156 23.04 2.54 -1.85
N THR A 157 22.81 2.00 -3.04
CA THR A 157 23.14 2.63 -4.33
C THR A 157 21.96 2.55 -5.29
N GLU A 158 22.12 3.02 -6.53
CA GLU A 158 21.10 2.87 -7.58
C GLU A 158 20.81 1.39 -7.90
N GLU A 159 21.80 0.51 -7.74
CA GLU A 159 21.64 -0.95 -7.92
C GLU A 159 20.78 -1.59 -6.82
N SER A 160 20.62 -0.90 -5.68
CA SER A 160 19.74 -1.32 -4.59
C SER A 160 18.25 -1.03 -4.87
N ILE A 161 17.92 -0.50 -6.05
CA ILE A 161 16.57 -0.05 -6.41
C ILE A 161 16.06 -0.85 -7.59
N LYS A 162 15.11 -1.74 -7.34
CA LYS A 162 14.48 -2.55 -8.38
C LYS A 162 13.12 -1.97 -8.75
N TYR A 163 12.91 -1.64 -10.02
CA TYR A 163 11.61 -1.17 -10.50
C TYR A 163 10.62 -2.33 -10.62
N LEU A 164 9.37 -2.12 -10.20
CA LEU A 164 8.31 -3.13 -10.29
C LEU A 164 7.21 -2.69 -11.26
N THR A 165 6.59 -1.53 -10.99
CA THR A 165 5.51 -1.02 -11.83
C THR A 165 5.28 0.47 -11.59
N LYS A 166 4.35 1.08 -12.33
CA LYS A 166 3.92 2.46 -12.10
C LYS A 166 2.53 2.49 -11.48
N GLY A 167 2.41 3.11 -10.30
CA GLY A 167 1.17 3.31 -9.57
C GLY A 167 0.83 2.16 -8.61
N PHE A 168 0.39 2.51 -7.41
CA PHE A 168 0.05 1.57 -6.35
C PHE A 168 -1.10 0.63 -6.76
N LEU A 169 -2.13 1.13 -7.42
CA LEU A 169 -3.24 0.30 -7.92
C LEU A 169 -2.78 -0.75 -8.93
N ASN A 170 -1.79 -0.45 -9.77
CA ASN A 170 -1.27 -1.42 -10.72
C ASN A 170 -0.49 -2.51 -10.00
N PHE A 171 0.30 -2.15 -8.98
CA PHE A 171 0.96 -3.11 -8.11
C PHE A 171 -0.06 -4.04 -7.44
N MET A 172 -1.08 -3.48 -6.80
CA MET A 172 -2.15 -4.26 -6.16
C MET A 172 -2.89 -5.17 -7.15
N LYS A 173 -3.06 -4.78 -8.41
CA LYS A 173 -3.75 -5.63 -9.41
C LYS A 173 -2.88 -6.77 -9.94
N ALA A 174 -1.57 -6.62 -9.85
CA ALA A 174 -0.59 -7.58 -10.34
C ALA A 174 -0.14 -8.57 -9.25
N LEU A 175 -0.65 -8.45 -8.02
CA LEU A 175 -0.39 -9.44 -6.98
C LEU A 175 -1.20 -10.70 -7.23
N GLU A 176 -0.52 -11.83 -7.11
CA GLU A 176 -1.04 -13.17 -7.36
C GLU A 176 -1.04 -14.00 -6.07
N GLU A 177 -1.90 -15.02 -6.04
CA GLU A 177 -1.83 -16.06 -5.03
C GLU A 177 -0.56 -16.88 -5.26
N GLU A 178 -0.11 -17.63 -4.26
CA GLU A 178 0.94 -18.63 -4.49
C GLU A 178 0.49 -19.52 -5.66
N GLY A 179 1.30 -19.60 -6.70
CA GLY A 179 1.03 -20.55 -7.78
C GLY A 179 1.08 -21.94 -7.17
N ASP A 180 0.00 -22.71 -7.30
CA ASP A 180 0.13 -24.16 -7.17
C ASP A 180 1.13 -24.55 -8.26
N ASP A 181 2.37 -24.87 -7.85
CA ASP A 181 3.27 -25.62 -8.72
C ASP A 181 2.52 -26.91 -9.03
N ASP A 182 1.82 -26.94 -10.17
CA ASP A 182 1.33 -28.18 -10.75
C ASP A 182 2.61 -29.01 -11.00
N GLU A 183 2.96 -29.85 -10.02
CA GLU A 183 3.90 -30.96 -10.19
C GLU A 183 3.41 -31.73 -11.42
N GLU A 184 3.98 -31.44 -12.59
CA GLU A 184 3.93 -32.36 -13.72
C GLU A 184 4.70 -33.61 -13.29
N ASP A 185 3.99 -34.52 -12.62
CA ASP A 185 4.40 -35.89 -12.37
C ASP A 185 4.79 -36.54 -13.73
N LEU A 186 6.10 -36.59 -14.00
CA LEU A 186 6.71 -37.32 -15.11
C LEU A 186 6.84 -38.82 -14.81
#